data_AF-A0A2S6N965-F1
#
_entry.id   AF-A0A2S6N965-F1
#
_cell.length_a   1.000
_cell.length_b   1.000
_cell.length_c   1.000
_cell.angle_alpha   90.00
_cell.angle_beta   90.00
_cell.angle_gamma   90.00
#
_symmetry.space_group_name_H-M   'P 1'
#
loop_
_entity.id
_entity.type
_entity.pdbx_description
1 polymer ?
#
loop_
_entity_poly.entity_id
_entity_poly.type
_entity_poly.pdbx_seq_one_letter_code
_entity_poly.pdbx_strand_id
1 'polypeptide(L)'
;PAPAPVAAPAPIAPAIPAAQEPAKPAKAPKPAVAPADSGSVVFPKAVATAYANRKAGDARKKTCADQYKANKATGGNGGLKWSEKGGGYYSECDKKLKGE
;
A
#
# COMPACT_ATOMS: atom_id res chain seq x y z
N PRO A 1 -17.42 62.08 -38.84
CA PRO A 1 -16.59 60.93 -39.23
C PRO A 1 -15.10 61.15 -38.88
N ALA A 2 -14.66 60.56 -37.77
CA ALA A 2 -13.25 60.52 -37.36
C ALA A 2 -12.76 59.06 -37.50
N PRO A 3 -11.58 58.81 -38.09
CA PRO A 3 -11.10 57.45 -38.31
C PRO A 3 -10.68 56.79 -36.99
N ALA A 4 -11.13 55.55 -36.81
CA ALA A 4 -10.72 54.68 -35.71
C ALA A 4 -9.22 54.34 -35.78
N PRO A 5 -8.49 54.26 -34.65
CA PRO A 5 -7.13 53.77 -34.66
C PRO A 5 -7.12 52.26 -34.94
N VAL A 6 -6.36 51.90 -35.97
CA VAL A 6 -6.15 50.54 -36.47
C VAL A 6 -5.27 49.78 -35.49
N ALA A 7 -5.69 48.57 -35.13
CA ALA A 7 -4.97 47.65 -34.25
C ALA A 7 -3.62 47.23 -34.86
N ALA A 8 -2.54 47.35 -34.08
CA ALA A 8 -1.24 46.79 -34.44
C ALA A 8 -1.24 45.26 -34.27
N PRO A 9 -0.62 44.49 -35.18
CA PRO A 9 -0.56 43.03 -35.07
C PRO A 9 0.45 42.62 -33.98
N ALA A 10 0.01 41.71 -33.09
CA ALA A 10 0.89 41.07 -32.12
C ALA A 10 1.86 40.09 -32.82
N PRO A 11 3.12 39.98 -32.38
CA PRO A 11 4.08 39.06 -32.97
C PRO A 11 3.71 37.60 -32.66
N ILE A 12 3.70 36.79 -33.71
CA ILE A 12 3.49 35.33 -33.66
C ILE A 12 4.73 34.71 -33.00
N ALA A 13 4.55 34.07 -31.85
CA ALA A 13 5.58 33.30 -31.19
C ALA A 13 5.87 32.00 -31.99
N PRO A 14 7.13 31.58 -32.12
CA PRO A 14 7.47 30.34 -32.81
C PRO A 14 6.97 29.12 -32.03
N ALA A 15 6.33 28.20 -32.76
CA ALA A 15 5.92 26.91 -32.24
C ALA A 15 7.14 26.11 -31.77
N ILE A 16 7.18 25.81 -30.47
CA ILE A 16 8.21 24.96 -29.88
C ILE A 16 7.93 23.51 -30.33
N PRO A 17 8.90 22.80 -30.92
CA PRO A 17 8.72 21.40 -31.25
C PRO A 17 8.51 20.60 -29.96
N ALA A 18 7.45 19.79 -29.94
CA ALA A 18 7.12 18.89 -28.85
C ALA A 18 8.33 18.01 -28.53
N ALA A 19 8.96 18.27 -27.38
CA ALA A 19 9.94 17.39 -26.79
C ALA A 19 9.24 16.07 -26.51
N GLN A 20 9.63 15.04 -27.27
CA GLN A 20 9.20 13.67 -27.02
C GLN A 20 9.75 13.27 -25.65
N GLU A 21 8.85 13.12 -24.68
CA GLU A 21 9.20 12.53 -23.39
C GLU A 21 9.85 11.17 -23.63
N PRO A 22 11.02 10.90 -23.03
CA PRO A 22 11.64 9.59 -23.13
C PRO A 22 10.67 8.57 -22.54
N ALA A 23 10.36 7.55 -23.35
CA ALA A 23 9.53 6.43 -22.95
C ALA A 23 9.99 5.90 -21.59
N LYS A 24 9.07 5.95 -20.61
CA LYS A 24 9.20 5.27 -19.32
C LYS A 24 9.74 3.86 -19.58
N PRO A 25 10.79 3.41 -18.87
CA PRO A 25 11.23 2.03 -18.97
C PRO A 25 10.03 1.13 -18.75
N ALA A 26 9.72 0.29 -19.74
CA ALA A 26 8.75 -0.76 -19.59
C ALA A 26 9.13 -1.51 -18.31
N LYS A 27 8.25 -1.45 -17.31
CA LYS A 27 8.40 -2.27 -16.11
C LYS A 27 8.59 -3.70 -16.62
N ALA A 28 9.76 -4.26 -16.35
CA ALA A 28 9.98 -5.70 -16.43
C ALA A 28 8.74 -6.38 -15.84
N PRO A 29 8.21 -7.44 -16.47
CA PRO A 29 7.03 -8.12 -15.96
C PRO A 29 7.33 -8.44 -14.50
N LYS A 30 6.59 -7.79 -13.59
CA LYS A 30 6.50 -8.29 -12.22
C LYS A 30 6.19 -9.78 -12.39
N PRO A 31 6.85 -10.68 -11.63
CA PRO A 31 6.47 -12.07 -11.64
C PRO A 31 4.96 -12.10 -11.56
N ALA A 32 4.32 -12.75 -12.54
CA ALA A 32 2.90 -12.99 -12.47
C ALA A 32 2.72 -13.72 -11.14
N VAL A 33 2.26 -12.99 -10.13
CA VAL A 33 1.79 -13.61 -8.92
C VAL A 33 0.63 -14.45 -9.45
N ALA A 34 0.81 -15.76 -9.45
CA ALA A 34 -0.30 -16.69 -9.51
C ALA A 34 -1.39 -16.13 -8.60
N PRO A 35 -2.69 -16.28 -8.93
CA PRO A 35 -3.76 -15.88 -8.02
C PRO A 35 -3.36 -16.40 -6.65
N ALA A 36 -2.98 -15.50 -5.74
CA ALA A 36 -2.38 -15.90 -4.49
C ALA A 36 -3.48 -16.72 -3.83
N ASP A 37 -3.31 -18.04 -3.71
CA ASP A 37 -4.21 -18.95 -3.00
C ASP A 37 -4.46 -18.34 -1.63
N SER A 38 -5.48 -17.48 -1.52
CA SER A 38 -5.66 -16.52 -0.42
C SER A 38 -4.34 -16.22 0.31
N GLY A 39 -3.36 -15.64 -0.41
CA GLY A 39 -1.92 -15.75 -0.11
C GLY A 39 -1.61 -15.86 1.38
N SER A 40 -1.07 -17.01 1.79
CA SER A 40 -1.01 -17.48 3.18
C SER A 40 -0.70 -16.36 4.17
N VAL A 41 -1.73 -15.90 4.89
CA VAL A 41 -1.55 -14.91 5.95
C VAL A 41 -0.69 -15.54 7.04
N VAL A 42 0.45 -14.93 7.30
CA VAL A 42 1.41 -15.39 8.29
C VAL A 42 1.02 -14.82 9.65
N PHE A 43 0.40 -15.65 10.49
CA PHE A 43 0.12 -15.30 11.87
C PHE A 43 1.23 -15.79 12.81
N PRO A 44 1.46 -15.10 13.94
CA PRO A 44 2.26 -15.65 15.02
C PRO A 44 1.59 -16.93 15.55
N LYS A 45 2.40 -17.91 15.98
CA LYS A 45 1.89 -19.13 16.63
C LYS A 45 1.48 -18.82 18.07
N ALA A 46 2.41 -18.31 18.87
CA ALA A 46 2.18 -17.93 20.25
C ALA A 46 2.31 -16.41 20.46
N VAL A 47 1.81 -15.95 21.62
CA VAL A 47 2.11 -14.61 22.14
C VAL A 47 3.62 -14.49 22.37
N ALA A 48 4.23 -13.40 21.88
CA ALA A 48 5.65 -13.19 22.05
C ALA A 48 6.02 -13.15 23.54
N THR A 49 7.07 -13.89 23.93
CA THR A 49 7.56 -13.95 25.31
C THR A 49 7.93 -12.57 25.85
N ALA A 50 8.33 -11.64 24.97
CA ALA A 50 8.56 -10.23 25.29
C ALA A 50 7.34 -9.51 25.90
N TYR A 51 6.13 -10.05 25.71
CA TYR A 51 4.89 -9.51 26.26
C TYR A 51 4.23 -10.43 27.30
N ALA A 52 4.93 -11.47 27.78
CA ALA A 52 4.38 -12.41 28.76
C ALA A 52 3.93 -11.74 30.06
N ASN A 53 4.56 -10.61 30.43
CA ASN A 53 4.22 -9.84 31.64
C ASN A 53 3.09 -8.82 31.42
N ARG A 54 2.48 -8.76 30.24
CA ARG A 54 1.34 -7.89 29.92
C ARG A 54 0.03 -8.65 30.13
N LYS A 55 -1.08 -7.92 30.25
CA LYS A 55 -2.43 -8.53 30.15
C LYS A 55 -2.54 -9.31 28.83
N ALA A 56 -3.18 -10.48 28.88
CA ALA A 56 -3.30 -11.38 27.73
C ALA A 56 -3.86 -10.73 26.46
N GLY A 57 -4.80 -9.77 26.58
CA GLY A 57 -5.30 -9.00 25.43
C GLY A 57 -4.25 -8.07 24.82
N ASP A 58 -3.50 -7.34 25.65
CA ASP A 58 -2.44 -6.44 25.19
C ASP A 58 -1.25 -7.20 24.60
N ALA A 59 -0.93 -8.36 25.18
CA ALA A 59 0.15 -9.21 24.71
C ALA A 59 -0.15 -9.76 23.31
N ARG A 60 -1.37 -10.26 23.09
CA ARG A 60 -1.85 -10.69 21.76
C ARG A 60 -1.81 -9.55 20.75
N LYS A 61 -2.38 -8.39 21.09
CA LYS A 61 -2.37 -7.21 20.23
C LYS A 61 -0.98 -6.74 19.82
N LYS A 62 -0.02 -6.68 20.74
CA LYS A 62 1.36 -6.33 20.39
C LYS A 62 2.01 -7.39 19.50
N THR A 63 1.88 -8.67 19.86
CA THR A 63 2.38 -9.79 19.04
C THR A 63 1.85 -9.71 17.61
N CYS A 64 0.53 -9.54 17.46
CA CYS A 64 -0.11 -9.38 16.16
C CYS A 64 0.42 -8.15 15.42
N ALA A 65 0.57 -7.01 16.10
CA ALA A 65 1.04 -5.77 15.48
C ALA A 65 2.45 -5.90 14.93
N ASP A 66 3.35 -6.54 15.67
CA ASP A 66 4.73 -6.70 15.23
C ASP A 66 4.85 -7.72 14.10
N GLN A 67 4.07 -8.80 14.13
CA GLN A 67 4.04 -9.73 13.01
C GLN A 67 3.43 -9.09 11.75
N TYR A 68 2.37 -8.29 11.89
CA TYR A 68 1.77 -7.55 10.78
C TYR A 68 2.78 -6.61 10.10
N LYS A 69 3.60 -5.90 10.89
CA LYS A 69 4.66 -5.03 10.38
C LYS A 69 5.76 -5.82 9.69
N ALA A 70 6.22 -6.92 10.29
CA ALA A 70 7.23 -7.79 9.68
C ALA A 70 6.75 -8.34 8.34
N ASN A 71 5.49 -8.77 8.29
CA ASN A 71 4.83 -9.23 7.09
C ASN A 71 4.67 -8.16 6.00
N LYS A 72 4.71 -6.86 6.32
CA LYS A 72 4.63 -5.81 5.29
C LYS A 72 5.81 -5.86 4.32
N ALA A 73 6.97 -6.31 4.77
CA ALA A 73 8.16 -6.43 3.93
C ALA A 73 8.06 -7.59 2.93
N THR A 74 7.39 -8.68 3.33
CA THR A 74 7.31 -9.93 2.56
C THR A 74 5.97 -10.13 1.86
N GLY A 75 4.97 -9.28 2.14
CA GLY A 75 3.60 -9.50 1.69
C GLY A 75 2.83 -10.55 2.52
N GLY A 76 3.38 -11.01 3.65
CA GLY A 76 2.79 -12.04 4.51
C GLY A 76 1.46 -11.68 5.19
N ASN A 77 0.92 -10.49 4.94
CA ASN A 77 -0.41 -10.10 5.43
C ASN A 77 -1.55 -10.61 4.54
N GLY A 78 -1.24 -11.23 3.39
CA GLY A 78 -2.25 -11.82 2.50
C GLY A 78 -3.28 -10.80 2.00
N GLY A 79 -2.91 -9.52 1.92
CA GLY A 79 -3.83 -8.44 1.55
C GLY A 79 -4.76 -7.96 2.66
N LEU A 80 -4.77 -8.59 3.84
CA LEU A 80 -5.53 -8.11 4.98
C LEU A 80 -4.94 -6.81 5.50
N LYS A 81 -5.78 -5.80 5.76
CA LYS A 81 -5.34 -4.66 6.56
C LYS A 81 -5.40 -5.01 8.04
N TRP A 82 -4.71 -4.19 8.84
CA TRP A 82 -4.64 -4.32 10.29
C TRP A 82 -6.03 -4.47 10.95
N SER A 83 -6.98 -3.64 10.53
CA SER A 83 -8.36 -3.63 11.05
C SER A 83 -9.30 -3.04 9.99
N GLU A 84 -10.32 -3.79 9.57
CA GLU A 84 -11.36 -3.34 8.63
C GLU A 84 -12.76 -3.71 9.14
N LYS A 85 -13.79 -3.07 8.59
CA LYS A 85 -15.17 -3.37 8.90
C LYS A 85 -15.48 -4.78 8.37
N GLY A 86 -15.70 -5.73 9.28
CA GLY A 86 -16.01 -7.12 8.94
C GLY A 86 -14.83 -8.09 9.01
N GLY A 87 -13.63 -7.65 9.39
CA GLY A 87 -12.47 -8.52 9.51
C GLY A 87 -11.15 -7.79 9.33
N GLY A 88 -10.05 -8.49 9.53
CA GLY A 88 -8.72 -7.91 9.40
C GLY A 88 -7.67 -8.79 10.05
N TYR A 89 -6.42 -8.44 9.83
CA TYR A 89 -5.30 -9.21 10.34
C TYR A 89 -5.35 -9.37 11.86
N TYR A 90 -5.67 -8.29 12.60
CA TYR A 90 -5.74 -8.36 14.06
C TYR A 90 -6.82 -9.33 14.55
N SER A 91 -8.01 -9.31 13.97
CA SER A 91 -9.12 -10.19 14.39
C SER A 91 -8.80 -11.67 14.17
N GLU A 92 -8.20 -12.00 13.02
CA GLU A 92 -7.80 -13.37 12.71
C GLU A 92 -6.60 -13.81 13.55
N CYS A 93 -5.64 -12.91 13.79
CA CYS A 93 -4.51 -13.16 14.67
C CYS A 93 -4.95 -13.39 16.13
N ASP A 94 -5.85 -12.56 16.67
CA ASP A 94 -6.35 -12.72 18.03
C ASP A 94 -7.11 -14.04 18.20
N LYS A 95 -7.91 -14.44 17.20
CA LYS A 95 -8.57 -15.76 17.16
C LYS A 95 -7.55 -16.90 17.17
N LYS A 96 -6.49 -16.79 16.37
CA LYS A 96 -5.43 -17.80 16.29
C LYS A 96 -4.70 -17.96 17.63
N LEU A 97 -4.30 -16.83 18.25
CA LEU A 97 -3.61 -16.81 19.53
C LEU A 97 -4.50 -17.15 20.73
N LYS A 98 -5.82 -17.06 20.61
CA LYS A 98 -6.78 -17.40 21.67
C LYS A 98 -7.15 -18.89 21.67
N GLY A 99 -7.03 -19.55 20.52
CA GLY A 99 -7.30 -20.98 20.35
C GLY A 99 -6.06 -21.87 20.41
N GLU A 100 -4.90 -21.31 20.73
CA GLU A 100 -3.66 -22.02 21.03
C GLU A 100 -3.55 -22.33 22.54
#